data_AF-A0A343RRS1-F1
#
_entry.id   AF-A0A343RRS1-F1
#
_cell.length_a   1.000
_cell.length_b   1.000
_cell.length_c   1.000
_cell.angle_alpha   90.00
_cell.angle_beta   90.00
_cell.angle_gamma   90.00
#
_symmetry.space_group_name_H-M   'P 1'
#
loop_
_entity.id
_entity.type
_entity.pdbx_description
1 polymer ?
#
loop_
_entity_poly.entity_id
_entity_poly.type
_entity_poly.pdbx_seq_one_letter_code
_entity_poly.pdbx_strand_id
1 'polypeptide(L)'
;LDILSNALVINMIKSSFSSCVLVSEEDEKAIIVEPDKRGKYIVCFDPLDGSSNIDCLVSIGTIFAIYKKTTDDEPSEKDALQSGRNIVAAGYALYGSATMMVLSTGQGVNCFMLDPAIGEFILVDRDVKIKKRGKIYSLNEGYAQHFYPDVTEYLQKKKFPEDGSAPYGSRYVGSMVADVHRTLVYGGIFLYPANVKSPNGKLRLL
;
A
#
# COMPACT_ATOMS: atom_id res chain seq x y z
N LEU A 1 -17.27 -3.61 4.31
CA LEU A 1 -16.93 -3.10 2.96
C LEU A 1 -15.91 -4.02 2.30
N ASP A 2 -14.98 -4.56 3.08
CA ASP A 2 -14.01 -5.62 2.74
C ASP A 2 -14.52 -6.67 1.73
N ILE A 3 -15.58 -7.41 2.09
CA ILE A 3 -16.19 -8.45 1.22
C ILE A 3 -16.61 -7.89 -0.15
N LEU A 4 -17.22 -6.69 -0.17
CA LEU A 4 -17.69 -6.06 -1.41
C LEU A 4 -16.50 -5.63 -2.29
N SER A 5 -15.52 -4.95 -1.70
CA SER A 5 -14.31 -4.52 -2.43
C SER A 5 -13.53 -5.72 -2.97
N ASN A 6 -13.41 -6.80 -2.19
CA ASN A 6 -12.73 -8.01 -2.63
C ASN A 6 -13.44 -8.63 -3.85
N ALA A 7 -14.76 -8.79 -3.77
CA ALA A 7 -15.56 -9.32 -4.88
C ALA A 7 -15.44 -8.45 -6.14
N LEU A 8 -15.47 -7.12 -6.01
CA LEU A 8 -15.31 -6.21 -7.15
C LEU A 8 -13.93 -6.36 -7.81
N VAL A 9 -12.85 -6.34 -7.04
CA VAL A 9 -11.48 -6.46 -7.57
C VAL A 9 -11.28 -7.80 -8.27
N ILE A 10 -11.69 -8.91 -7.65
CA ILE A 10 -11.59 -10.25 -8.24
C ILE A 10 -12.36 -10.32 -9.56
N ASN A 11 -13.61 -9.86 -9.58
CA ASN A 11 -14.45 -9.94 -10.78
C ASN A 11 -13.91 -9.08 -11.93
N MET A 12 -13.46 -7.86 -11.63
CA MET A 12 -12.91 -6.94 -12.64
C MET A 12 -11.57 -7.46 -13.20
N ILE A 13 -10.70 -8.04 -12.37
CA ILE A 13 -9.43 -8.60 -12.85
C ILE A 13 -9.65 -9.92 -13.61
N LYS A 14 -10.55 -10.81 -13.16
CA LYS A 14 -10.87 -12.02 -13.94
C LYS A 14 -11.44 -11.70 -15.31
N SER A 15 -12.25 -10.64 -15.42
CA SER A 15 -12.86 -10.22 -16.69
C SER A 15 -11.93 -9.40 -17.59
N SER A 16 -10.72 -9.04 -17.14
CA SER A 16 -9.73 -8.34 -17.96
C SER A 16 -8.93 -9.25 -18.89
N PHE A 17 -9.05 -10.58 -18.74
CA PHE A 17 -8.28 -11.59 -19.47
C PHE A 17 -6.75 -11.42 -19.34
N SER A 18 -6.28 -10.70 -18.31
CA SER A 18 -4.86 -10.34 -18.18
C SER A 18 -4.13 -11.11 -17.08
N SER A 19 -4.83 -11.70 -16.12
CA SER A 19 -4.23 -12.37 -14.94
C SER A 19 -4.38 -13.89 -14.96
N CYS A 20 -3.48 -14.60 -14.32
CA CYS A 20 -3.56 -16.04 -14.07
C CYS A 20 -3.70 -16.42 -12.59
N VAL A 21 -3.16 -15.59 -11.68
CA VAL A 21 -3.20 -15.82 -10.22
C VAL A 21 -3.55 -14.49 -9.54
N LEU A 22 -4.44 -14.56 -8.56
CA LEU A 22 -4.81 -13.43 -7.70
C LEU A 22 -4.53 -13.79 -6.24
N VAL A 23 -3.97 -12.85 -5.49
CA VAL A 23 -3.76 -12.98 -4.04
C VAL A 23 -4.42 -11.78 -3.37
N SER A 24 -5.40 -12.05 -2.51
CA SER A 24 -6.13 -11.03 -1.76
C SER A 24 -5.79 -11.14 -0.28
N GLU A 25 -5.77 -10.02 0.44
CA GLU A 25 -5.69 -10.04 1.91
C GLU A 25 -6.87 -10.79 2.55
N GLU A 26 -8.02 -10.82 1.88
CA GLU A 26 -9.28 -11.38 2.37
C GLU A 26 -9.47 -12.88 2.05
N ASP A 27 -8.60 -13.48 1.22
CA ASP A 27 -8.70 -14.87 0.80
C ASP A 27 -7.49 -15.67 1.32
N GLU A 28 -7.75 -16.78 2.03
CA GLU A 28 -6.69 -17.62 2.61
C GLU A 28 -5.77 -18.26 1.56
N LYS A 29 -6.29 -18.52 0.35
CA LYS A 29 -5.58 -19.20 -0.73
C LYS A 29 -5.56 -18.32 -1.97
N ALA A 30 -4.49 -18.45 -2.75
CA ALA A 30 -4.44 -17.79 -4.05
C ALA A 30 -5.57 -18.29 -4.97
N ILE A 31 -6.21 -17.36 -5.68
CA ILE A 31 -7.27 -17.63 -6.63
C ILE A 31 -6.62 -17.88 -7.99
N ILE A 32 -6.79 -19.09 -8.51
CA ILE A 32 -6.34 -19.46 -9.85
C ILE A 32 -7.44 -19.08 -10.84
N VAL A 33 -7.10 -18.26 -11.84
CA VAL A 33 -8.05 -17.83 -12.86
C VAL A 33 -8.35 -18.98 -13.83
N GLU A 34 -9.62 -19.10 -14.23
CA GLU A 34 -10.12 -20.14 -15.12
C GLU A 34 -9.44 -20.05 -16.51
N PRO A 35 -9.10 -21.19 -17.17
CA PRO A 35 -8.30 -21.19 -18.40
C PRO A 35 -8.77 -20.26 -19.52
N ASP A 36 -10.08 -20.11 -19.69
CA ASP A 36 -10.72 -19.25 -20.70
C ASP A 36 -10.58 -17.74 -20.42
N LYS A 37 -10.15 -17.37 -19.21
CA LYS A 37 -9.98 -15.99 -18.74
C LYS A 37 -8.53 -15.66 -18.35
N ARG A 38 -7.59 -16.57 -18.58
CA ARG A 38 -6.19 -16.39 -18.16
C ARG A 38 -5.45 -15.38 -19.03
N GLY A 39 -4.65 -14.56 -18.36
CA GLY A 39 -3.52 -13.86 -18.98
C GLY A 39 -2.20 -14.21 -18.31
N LYS A 40 -1.22 -13.31 -18.41
CA LYS A 40 0.18 -13.55 -18.00
C LYS A 40 0.60 -12.88 -16.69
N TYR A 41 -0.31 -12.16 -16.04
CA TYR A 41 -0.02 -11.39 -14.85
C TYR A 41 -0.51 -12.05 -13.57
N ILE A 42 0.13 -11.70 -12.47
CA ILE A 42 -0.24 -12.11 -11.12
C ILE A 42 -0.52 -10.82 -10.37
N VAL A 43 -1.65 -10.76 -9.67
CA VAL A 43 -2.06 -9.54 -8.97
C VAL A 43 -2.23 -9.85 -7.48
N CYS A 44 -1.38 -9.24 -6.66
CA CYS A 44 -1.49 -9.24 -5.21
C CYS A 44 -2.13 -7.92 -4.78
N PHE A 45 -3.17 -7.95 -3.94
CA PHE A 45 -3.88 -6.74 -3.55
C PHE A 45 -4.45 -6.81 -2.13
N ASP A 46 -4.56 -5.64 -1.52
CA ASP A 46 -5.40 -5.38 -0.36
C ASP A 46 -6.63 -4.62 -0.87
N PRO A 47 -7.82 -5.26 -0.90
CA PRO A 47 -9.00 -4.64 -1.48
C PRO A 47 -9.46 -3.41 -0.67
N LEU A 48 -9.20 -3.37 0.64
CA LEU A 48 -9.60 -2.27 1.52
C LEU A 48 -8.66 -2.08 2.72
N ASP A 49 -7.54 -1.39 2.51
CA ASP A 49 -6.62 -0.98 3.56
C ASP A 49 -7.24 0.07 4.48
N GLY A 50 -7.01 -0.09 5.78
CA GLY A 50 -7.55 0.78 6.82
C GLY A 50 -8.98 0.42 7.23
N SER A 51 -9.39 -0.84 7.11
CA SER A 51 -10.75 -1.28 7.49
C SER A 51 -11.16 -0.89 8.91
N SER A 52 -10.23 -0.87 9.87
CA SER A 52 -10.47 -0.39 11.25
C SER A 52 -10.89 1.08 11.37
N ASN A 53 -10.69 1.85 10.30
CA ASN A 53 -10.95 3.29 10.22
C ASN A 53 -12.25 3.62 9.44
N ILE A 54 -12.99 2.61 8.97
CA ILE A 54 -14.23 2.78 8.21
C ILE A 54 -15.30 3.50 9.05
N ASP A 55 -15.58 3.00 10.26
CA ASP A 55 -16.69 3.47 11.09
C ASP A 55 -16.52 4.92 11.56
N CYS A 56 -15.27 5.41 11.60
CA CYS A 56 -14.94 6.79 11.96
C CYS A 56 -14.71 7.71 10.75
N LEU A 57 -15.02 7.26 9.53
CA LEU A 57 -14.91 8.03 8.28
C LEU A 57 -13.51 8.59 8.03
N VAL A 58 -12.49 7.91 8.52
CA VAL A 58 -11.09 8.24 8.22
C VAL A 58 -10.73 7.68 6.84
N SER A 59 -9.70 8.25 6.21
CA SER A 59 -9.27 7.82 4.87
C SER A 59 -8.85 6.36 4.85
N ILE A 60 -9.29 5.64 3.82
CA ILE A 60 -9.02 4.23 3.53
C ILE A 60 -8.53 4.08 2.08
N GLY A 61 -8.24 2.88 1.61
CA GLY A 61 -7.74 2.71 0.24
C GLY A 61 -7.68 1.28 -0.26
N THR A 62 -7.20 1.09 -1.47
CA THR A 62 -6.94 -0.22 -2.09
C THR A 62 -5.49 -0.25 -2.52
N ILE A 63 -4.74 -1.31 -2.24
CA ILE A 63 -3.32 -1.45 -2.60
C ILE A 63 -3.17 -2.60 -3.59
N PHE A 64 -2.31 -2.46 -4.59
CA PHE A 64 -2.05 -3.54 -5.53
C PHE A 64 -0.59 -3.57 -6.01
N ALA A 65 -0.14 -4.79 -6.29
CA ALA A 65 1.12 -5.10 -6.94
C ALA A 65 0.88 -6.11 -8.06
N ILE A 66 1.48 -5.86 -9.22
CA ILE A 66 1.37 -6.69 -10.41
C ILE A 66 2.73 -7.29 -10.71
N TYR A 67 2.78 -8.61 -10.79
CA TYR A 67 3.93 -9.39 -11.22
C TYR A 67 3.65 -10.05 -12.56
N LYS A 68 4.71 -10.43 -13.28
CA LYS A 68 4.60 -11.26 -14.48
C LYS A 68 4.87 -12.72 -14.10
N LYS A 69 4.06 -13.66 -14.60
CA LYS A 69 4.37 -15.09 -14.46
C LYS A 69 5.69 -15.40 -15.17
N THR A 70 6.56 -16.17 -14.52
CA THR A 70 7.92 -16.46 -14.99
C THR A 70 8.13 -17.90 -15.44
N THR A 71 7.16 -18.78 -15.19
CA THR A 71 7.20 -20.21 -15.49
C THR A 71 6.21 -20.54 -16.62
N ASP A 72 6.41 -21.65 -17.31
CA ASP A 72 5.47 -22.18 -18.31
C ASP A 72 4.48 -23.21 -17.73
N ASP A 73 4.66 -23.61 -16.48
CA ASP A 73 3.79 -24.56 -15.77
C ASP A 73 2.36 -24.03 -15.58
N GLU A 74 1.44 -24.89 -15.15
CA GLU A 74 0.10 -24.44 -14.75
C GLU A 74 0.17 -23.40 -13.61
N PRO A 75 -0.63 -22.31 -13.67
CA PRO A 75 -0.61 -21.28 -12.63
C PRO A 75 -0.92 -21.84 -11.25
N SER A 76 -0.13 -21.43 -10.25
CA SER A 76 -0.27 -21.87 -8.87
C SER A 76 0.07 -20.76 -7.88
N GLU A 77 -0.25 -20.96 -6.61
CA GLU A 77 0.09 -20.02 -5.53
C GLU A 77 1.59 -19.68 -5.47
N LYS A 78 2.45 -20.63 -5.86
CA LYS A 78 3.91 -20.44 -5.89
C LYS A 78 4.34 -19.32 -6.84
N ASP A 79 3.57 -19.07 -7.91
CA ASP A 79 3.91 -18.02 -8.87
C ASP A 79 3.81 -16.61 -8.25
N ALA A 80 3.02 -16.44 -7.18
CA ALA A 80 2.89 -15.18 -6.45
C ALA A 80 4.03 -14.96 -5.43
N LEU A 81 4.79 -16.00 -5.07
CA LEU A 81 5.89 -15.93 -4.10
C LEU A 81 7.18 -15.38 -4.75
N GLN A 82 7.06 -14.19 -5.35
CA GLN A 82 8.16 -13.48 -5.98
C GLN A 82 8.69 -12.35 -5.08
N SER A 83 9.95 -11.98 -5.28
CA SER A 83 10.49 -10.77 -4.64
C SER A 83 9.76 -9.54 -5.19
N GLY A 84 9.43 -8.58 -4.33
CA GLY A 84 8.88 -7.28 -4.75
C GLY A 84 9.75 -6.49 -5.75
N ARG A 85 11.02 -6.89 -5.94
CA ARG A 85 11.87 -6.38 -7.04
C ARG A 85 11.39 -6.78 -8.44
N ASN A 86 10.54 -7.80 -8.54
CA ASN A 86 9.99 -8.31 -9.79
C ASN A 86 8.63 -7.68 -10.14
N ILE A 87 8.14 -6.73 -9.35
CA ILE A 87 6.92 -5.98 -9.64
C ILE A 87 7.10 -5.23 -10.97
N VAL A 88 6.14 -5.41 -11.87
CA VAL A 88 6.10 -4.69 -13.16
C VAL A 88 5.23 -3.45 -13.10
N ALA A 89 4.25 -3.42 -12.20
CA ALA A 89 3.46 -2.24 -11.87
C ALA A 89 2.91 -2.35 -10.44
N ALA A 90 2.85 -1.24 -9.71
CA ALA A 90 2.24 -1.20 -8.39
C ALA A 90 1.65 0.18 -8.14
N GLY A 91 0.73 0.22 -7.18
CA GLY A 91 0.03 1.44 -6.86
C GLY A 91 -0.94 1.28 -5.72
N TYR A 92 -1.69 2.34 -5.49
CA TYR A 92 -2.79 2.34 -4.55
C TYR A 92 -3.85 3.36 -4.96
N ALA A 93 -5.11 3.05 -4.66
CA ALA A 93 -6.18 4.02 -4.63
C ALA A 93 -6.34 4.54 -3.19
N LEU A 94 -6.35 5.86 -3.01
CA LEU A 94 -6.64 6.53 -1.75
C LEU A 94 -8.06 7.09 -1.81
N TYR A 95 -8.92 6.65 -0.90
CA TYR A 95 -10.27 7.16 -0.69
C TYR A 95 -10.22 8.18 0.47
N GLY A 96 -9.69 9.37 0.16
CA GLY A 96 -9.53 10.47 1.10
C GLY A 96 -10.58 11.56 0.91
N SER A 97 -10.20 12.82 1.15
CA SER A 97 -11.04 13.99 0.80
C SER A 97 -11.30 14.12 -0.70
N ALA A 98 -10.41 13.54 -1.52
CA ALA A 98 -10.61 13.25 -2.92
C ALA A 98 -10.10 11.83 -3.19
N THR A 99 -10.63 11.18 -4.22
CA THR A 99 -10.14 9.86 -4.64
C THR A 99 -8.93 10.01 -5.56
N MET A 100 -7.81 9.42 -5.19
CA MET A 100 -6.59 9.43 -6.01
C MET A 100 -6.10 8.01 -6.31
N MET A 101 -5.64 7.80 -7.53
CA MET A 101 -4.89 6.63 -7.96
C MET A 101 -3.42 7.02 -8.11
N VAL A 102 -2.54 6.37 -7.35
CA VAL A 102 -1.10 6.52 -7.48
C VAL A 102 -0.54 5.27 -8.16
N LEU A 103 0.19 5.44 -9.26
CA LEU A 103 0.63 4.34 -10.11
C LEU A 103 2.11 4.50 -10.49
N SER A 104 2.84 3.37 -10.45
CA SER A 104 4.18 3.22 -11.00
C SER A 104 4.26 1.97 -11.88
N THR A 105 4.92 2.09 -13.02
CA THR A 105 5.22 0.99 -13.96
C THR A 105 6.73 0.78 -14.14
N GLY A 106 7.52 1.27 -13.19
CA GLY A 106 8.99 1.27 -13.24
C GLY A 106 9.60 2.53 -13.90
N GLN A 107 8.80 3.42 -14.47
CA GLN A 107 9.24 4.65 -15.13
C GLN A 107 8.76 5.91 -14.38
N GLY A 108 8.97 5.93 -13.06
CA GLY A 108 8.49 7.01 -12.20
C GLY A 108 7.12 6.74 -11.60
N VAL A 109 6.63 7.72 -10.82
CA VAL A 109 5.37 7.63 -10.06
C VAL A 109 4.46 8.76 -10.51
N ASN A 110 3.19 8.46 -10.79
CA ASN A 110 2.22 9.46 -11.23
C ASN A 110 0.96 9.37 -10.37
N CYS A 111 0.33 10.51 -10.11
CA CYS A 111 -0.93 10.62 -9.37
C CYS A 111 -2.05 11.06 -10.31
N PHE A 112 -3.16 10.34 -10.26
CA PHE A 112 -4.37 10.63 -11.00
C PHE A 112 -5.51 10.86 -10.01
N MET A 113 -6.25 11.95 -10.17
CA MET A 113 -7.41 12.26 -9.34
C MET A 113 -8.68 11.86 -10.08
N LEU A 114 -9.60 11.20 -9.39
CA LEU A 114 -10.91 10.88 -9.96
C LEU A 114 -11.74 12.16 -10.06
N ASP A 115 -12.21 12.48 -11.26
CA ASP A 115 -13.30 13.42 -11.47
C ASP A 115 -14.64 12.64 -11.37
N PRO A 116 -15.42 12.83 -10.29
CA PRO A 116 -16.65 12.08 -10.08
C PRO A 116 -17.78 12.48 -11.05
N ALA A 117 -17.69 13.62 -11.73
CA ALA A 117 -18.72 14.07 -12.67
C ALA A 117 -18.67 13.28 -13.98
N ILE A 118 -17.47 12.85 -14.40
CA ILE A 118 -17.26 12.10 -15.65
C ILE A 118 -16.79 10.66 -15.42
N GLY A 119 -16.33 10.32 -14.22
CA GLY A 119 -15.88 8.97 -13.88
C GLY A 119 -14.46 8.64 -14.38
N GLU A 120 -13.60 9.64 -14.58
CA GLU A 120 -12.26 9.47 -15.15
C GLU A 120 -11.15 9.86 -14.17
N PHE A 121 -10.04 9.12 -14.24
CA PHE A 121 -8.82 9.43 -13.49
C PHE A 121 -7.92 10.38 -14.29
N ILE A 122 -7.88 11.65 -13.87
CA ILE A 122 -7.13 12.71 -14.56
C ILE A 122 -5.75 12.85 -13.93
N LEU A 123 -4.70 12.87 -14.75
CA LEU A 123 -3.32 13.08 -14.29
C LEU A 123 -3.19 14.48 -13.65
N VAL A 124 -2.84 14.52 -12.36
CA VAL A 124 -2.67 15.77 -11.60
C VAL A 124 -1.22 16.02 -11.20
N ASP A 125 -0.45 14.95 -10.91
CA ASP A 125 0.97 15.03 -10.61
C ASP A 125 1.77 14.02 -11.44
N ARG A 126 2.78 14.51 -12.15
CA ARG A 126 3.65 13.71 -13.03
C ARG A 126 5.03 13.53 -12.42
N ASP A 127 5.57 12.31 -12.54
CA ASP A 127 6.90 11.91 -12.08
C ASP A 127 7.25 12.38 -10.65
N VAL A 128 6.34 12.11 -9.72
CA VAL A 128 6.42 12.48 -8.31
C VAL A 128 7.72 11.96 -7.69
N LYS A 129 8.46 12.86 -7.05
CA LYS A 129 9.66 12.55 -6.25
C LYS A 129 9.45 12.98 -4.80
N ILE A 130 9.72 12.06 -3.88
CA ILE A 130 9.73 12.37 -2.45
C ILE A 130 10.88 13.32 -2.11
N LYS A 131 10.67 14.21 -1.15
CA LYS A 131 11.74 15.08 -0.61
C LYS A 131 12.84 14.23 0.03
N LYS A 132 14.11 14.62 -0.18
CA LYS A 132 15.28 13.91 0.40
C LYS A 132 15.21 13.80 1.93
N ARG A 133 14.63 14.78 2.61
CA ARG A 133 14.42 14.77 4.06
C ARG A 133 13.13 15.52 4.39
N GLY A 134 12.21 14.86 5.09
CA GLY A 134 11.01 15.49 5.64
C GLY A 134 11.16 15.85 7.12
N LYS A 135 10.08 16.43 7.67
CA LYS A 135 9.97 16.88 9.07
C LYS A 135 8.80 16.22 9.81
N ILE A 136 8.33 15.07 9.31
CA ILE A 136 7.21 14.31 9.88
C ILE A 136 7.68 12.89 10.16
N TYR A 137 7.31 12.36 11.32
CA TYR A 137 7.37 10.91 11.59
C TYR A 137 5.95 10.38 11.80
N SER A 138 5.72 9.14 11.38
CA SER A 138 4.42 8.48 11.45
C SER A 138 4.56 7.07 11.96
N LEU A 139 4.03 6.83 13.16
CA LEU A 139 4.10 5.55 13.87
C LEU A 139 3.06 5.54 15.03
N ASN A 140 2.50 4.38 15.34
CA ASN A 140 1.59 4.21 16.48
C ASN A 140 2.35 4.15 17.81
N GLU A 141 2.52 5.28 18.48
CA GLU A 141 3.24 5.34 19.76
C GLU A 141 2.54 4.60 20.91
N GLY A 142 1.31 4.10 20.73
CA GLY A 142 0.66 3.20 21.68
C GLY A 142 1.43 1.88 21.90
N TYR A 143 2.34 1.53 21.00
CA TYR A 143 3.26 0.39 21.16
C TYR A 143 4.58 0.74 21.86
N ALA A 144 4.74 1.92 22.45
CA ALA A 144 6.00 2.38 23.07
C ALA A 144 6.65 1.37 24.02
N GLN A 145 5.85 0.73 24.87
CA GLN A 145 6.32 -0.31 25.82
C GLN A 145 6.87 -1.58 25.14
N HIS A 146 6.63 -1.77 23.85
CA HIS A 146 7.01 -2.98 23.10
C HIS A 146 8.06 -2.70 22.02
N PHE A 147 8.47 -1.43 21.83
CA PHE A 147 9.49 -1.10 20.86
C PHE A 147 10.86 -1.62 21.24
N TYR A 148 11.61 -2.08 20.24
CA TYR A 148 13.03 -2.31 20.39
C TYR A 148 13.78 -0.98 20.63
N PRO A 149 14.96 -1.02 21.28
CA PRO A 149 15.71 0.17 21.65
C PRO A 149 15.92 1.17 20.51
N ASP A 150 16.23 0.68 19.30
CA ASP A 150 16.52 1.53 18.14
C ASP A 150 15.34 2.43 17.73
N VAL A 151 14.12 1.89 17.82
CA VAL A 151 12.89 2.65 17.51
C VAL A 151 12.65 3.71 18.60
N THR A 152 12.84 3.34 19.86
CA THR A 152 12.73 4.26 21.00
C THR A 152 13.75 5.40 20.90
N GLU A 153 15.01 5.09 20.60
CA GLU A 153 16.07 6.08 20.41
C GLU A 153 15.75 7.00 19.22
N TYR A 154 15.31 6.44 18.10
CA TYR A 154 14.90 7.23 16.93
C TYR A 154 13.81 8.25 17.28
N LEU A 155 12.76 7.80 17.99
CA LEU A 155 11.65 8.67 18.42
C LEU A 155 12.12 9.76 19.39
N GLN A 156 13.01 9.44 20.33
CA GLN A 156 13.61 10.44 21.21
C GLN A 156 14.33 11.52 20.41
N LYS A 157 15.17 11.12 19.44
CA LYS A 157 15.87 12.07 18.55
C LYS A 157 14.93 12.90 17.67
N LYS A 158 13.73 12.40 17.33
CA LYS A 158 12.73 13.17 16.58
C LYS A 158 12.02 14.20 17.45
N LYS A 159 11.77 13.89 18.73
CA LYS A 159 11.08 14.76 19.69
C LYS A 159 11.99 15.78 20.35
N PHE A 160 13.23 15.39 20.64
CA PHE A 160 14.23 16.18 21.35
C PHE A 160 15.53 16.21 20.53
N PRO A 161 15.54 16.92 19.37
CA PRO A 161 16.75 17.06 18.57
C PRO A 161 17.84 17.84 19.34
N GLU A 162 19.05 17.29 19.37
CA GLU A 162 20.20 17.91 20.07
C GLU A 162 20.98 18.89 19.19
N ASP A 163 20.71 18.93 17.88
CA ASP A 163 21.37 19.78 16.89
C ASP A 163 20.76 21.19 16.78
N GLY A 164 19.83 21.53 17.68
CA GLY A 164 19.10 22.81 17.67
C GLY A 164 18.02 22.92 16.59
N SER A 165 17.76 21.86 15.81
CA SER A 165 16.65 21.84 14.86
C SER A 165 15.30 21.77 15.55
N ALA A 166 14.22 22.12 14.85
CA ALA A 166 12.88 21.95 15.37
C ALA A 166 12.51 20.46 15.44
N PRO A 167 11.79 20.00 16.49
CA PRO A 167 11.24 18.66 16.55
C PRO A 167 10.40 18.31 15.32
N TYR A 168 10.36 17.02 14.98
CA TYR A 168 9.52 16.56 13.89
C TYR A 168 8.05 16.56 14.33
N GLY A 169 7.15 16.89 13.40
CA GLY A 169 5.71 16.73 13.64
C GLY A 169 5.32 15.26 13.67
N SER A 170 4.49 14.86 14.63
CA SER A 170 3.87 13.53 14.64
C SER A 170 2.59 13.53 13.82
N ARG A 171 2.41 12.54 12.94
CA ARG A 171 1.16 12.28 12.22
C ARG A 171 0.94 10.78 12.14
N TYR A 172 -0.20 10.28 12.56
CA TYR A 172 -0.55 8.87 12.39
C TYR A 172 -2.05 8.78 12.14
N VAL A 173 -2.43 8.47 10.90
CA VAL A 173 -3.83 8.33 10.50
C VAL A 173 -4.36 6.95 10.89
N GLY A 174 -3.49 5.93 10.82
CA GLY A 174 -3.86 4.56 11.16
C GLY A 174 -4.31 3.71 9.97
N SER A 175 -4.40 4.31 8.77
CA SER A 175 -4.53 3.60 7.50
C SER A 175 -3.21 3.74 6.74
N MET A 176 -2.61 2.62 6.33
CA MET A 176 -1.28 2.61 5.72
C MET A 176 -1.25 3.48 4.47
N VAL A 177 -2.25 3.36 3.61
CA VAL A 177 -2.38 4.13 2.36
C VAL A 177 -2.36 5.63 2.60
N ALA A 178 -3.03 6.13 3.64
CA ALA A 178 -3.10 7.55 3.95
C ALA A 178 -1.76 8.07 4.52
N ASP A 179 -1.13 7.29 5.41
CA ASP A 179 0.16 7.65 6.01
C ASP A 179 1.31 7.58 4.97
N VAL A 180 1.30 6.57 4.10
CA VAL A 180 2.25 6.42 2.99
C VAL A 180 2.04 7.53 1.95
N HIS A 181 0.80 7.83 1.57
CA HIS A 181 0.52 8.88 0.61
C HIS A 181 1.04 10.24 1.09
N ARG A 182 0.72 10.63 2.33
CA ARG A 182 1.26 11.85 2.94
C ARG A 182 2.80 11.85 2.95
N THR A 183 3.40 10.70 3.27
CA THR A 183 4.86 10.56 3.28
C THR A 183 5.46 10.77 1.89
N LEU A 184 4.82 10.26 0.84
CA LEU A 184 5.24 10.46 -0.56
C LEU A 184 5.22 11.95 -0.94
N VAL A 185 4.11 12.65 -0.67
CA VAL A 185 3.94 14.04 -1.13
C VAL A 185 4.64 15.08 -0.25
N TYR A 186 4.68 14.87 1.08
CA TYR A 186 5.27 15.85 2.01
C TYR A 186 6.68 15.50 2.43
N GLY A 187 7.13 14.27 2.18
CA GLY A 187 8.35 13.71 2.75
C GLY A 187 8.19 13.39 4.25
N GLY A 188 9.15 12.68 4.79
CA GLY A 188 9.17 12.26 6.19
C GLY A 188 9.45 10.77 6.27
N ILE A 189 8.93 10.13 7.29
CA ILE A 189 9.04 8.68 7.46
C ILE A 189 7.73 8.11 8.01
N PHE A 190 7.35 6.94 7.50
CA PHE A 190 6.34 6.07 8.06
C PHE A 190 7.02 4.81 8.59
N LEU A 191 6.65 4.37 9.79
CA LEU A 191 7.18 3.17 10.41
C LEU A 191 6.05 2.29 10.94
N TYR A 192 6.14 1.01 10.61
CA TYR A 192 5.39 -0.07 11.26
C TYR A 192 6.37 -1.18 11.67
N PRO A 193 7.25 -0.92 12.65
CA PRO A 193 8.36 -1.82 12.94
C PRO A 193 7.88 -3.11 13.60
N ALA A 194 8.74 -4.13 13.56
CA ALA A 194 8.66 -5.24 14.49
C ALA A 194 8.68 -4.73 15.94
N ASN A 195 7.98 -5.45 16.81
CA ASN A 195 7.95 -5.18 18.25
C ASN A 195 7.87 -6.50 19.00
N VAL A 196 8.01 -6.46 20.33
CA VAL A 196 8.04 -7.68 21.16
C VAL A 196 6.80 -8.58 20.98
N LYS A 197 5.62 -8.02 20.69
CA LYS A 197 4.38 -8.77 20.44
C LYS A 197 4.19 -9.21 18.99
N SER A 198 4.87 -8.55 18.05
CA SER A 198 4.79 -8.82 16.62
C SER A 198 6.19 -8.79 16.01
N PRO A 199 6.98 -9.86 16.18
CA PRO A 199 8.40 -9.89 15.78
C PRO A 199 8.61 -9.70 14.27
N ASN A 200 7.60 -9.99 13.45
CA ASN A 200 7.63 -9.81 12.00
C ASN A 200 6.86 -8.55 11.53
N GLY A 201 6.50 -7.65 12.46
CA GLY A 201 5.59 -6.55 12.18
C GLY A 201 4.13 -7.01 12.00
N LYS A 202 3.28 -6.10 11.51
CA LYS A 202 1.84 -6.38 11.25
C LYS A 202 1.48 -6.29 9.75
N LEU A 203 2.17 -5.44 8.99
CA LEU A 203 1.89 -5.26 7.57
C LEU A 203 2.25 -6.53 6.80
N ARG A 204 1.45 -6.85 5.79
CA ARG A 204 1.65 -8.02 4.94
C ARG A 204 2.57 -7.66 3.79
N LEU A 205 3.42 -8.58 3.39
CA LEU A 205 4.17 -8.47 2.15
C LEU A 205 3.23 -8.87 1.00
N LEU A 206 3.12 -7.99 -0.02
CA LEU A 206 2.36 -8.24 -1.26
C LEU A 206 3.25 -8.80 -2.37
#